data_AF-A0A2P4PVU2-F1
#
_entry.id   AF-A0A2P4PVU2-F1
#
_cell.length_a   1.000
_cell.length_b   1.000
_cell.length_c   1.000
_cell.angle_alpha   90.00
_cell.angle_beta   90.00
_cell.angle_gamma   90.00
#
_symmetry.space_group_name_H-M   'P 1'
#
loop_
_entity.id
_entity.type
_entity.pdbx_description
1 polymer ?
#
loop_
_entity_poly.entity_id
_entity_poly.type
_entity_poly.pdbx_seq_one_letter_code
_entity_poly.pdbx_strand_id
1 'polypeptide(L)'
;MRFICSLLSLPLDMIPESLERFNFIPNENYTKLMKAKELYDPCEELFREVFVGSNQFLPPELRKGWILNGLIKLGLNRATDSKSFIRVAEEIENLSKMPTPPENLRERAKIVVRHFYYYATELNLSSEAWEKLSKIKFVPSKPVNPPFLETAYSKIPELYDFDSLCLPKYRNICWTQCPIYDDDVLPDSNICRLFPEMNEIETPIVINHLYAIIRNIVRADLSGWKDAKMSELLRTVIFQIYKHLNEVPKQELKSYLKIKLKADPKIFLNGEDPFDPYNWVSGNQLILNIDDDIDSGNRAVCGYLAICKRLLHICEAQEMKSPCMNIRVPDEYSQRDKIAKSFARFLDEKPNLVTNKSPQQNYERNGMQKFHDIFFNVHGEIIGSNRYVLAASANYFERMFTAGTMESNPWKPVYVNIDDIKPESFRIMLKWLYGRRLEDALSEIKMSQATDEISFYLEIYIDLLNACEKYDLQELKRLIEHKIVKSDLIRAQNVLEVKKWAEKYNAMQLFSYCKDYKKENLALLVRHRCADLLDVDEDELSELLDVDENELSEALDDYEDEIDNLESSEEDIWDCKIDTEFEKYSSW
;
A
#
# COMPACT_ATOMS: atom_id res chain seq x y z
N MET A 1 -11.78 49.89 -56.50
CA MET A 1 -12.67 48.73 -56.26
C MET A 1 -12.78 47.75 -57.41
N ARG A 2 -13.31 48.08 -58.60
CA ARG A 2 -13.50 47.10 -59.69
C ARG A 2 -12.26 46.27 -60.02
N PHE A 3 -11.10 46.91 -60.16
CA PHE A 3 -9.82 46.24 -60.37
C PHE A 3 -9.48 45.22 -59.27
N ILE A 4 -9.65 45.61 -57.99
CA ILE A 4 -9.37 44.76 -56.83
C ILE A 4 -10.29 43.53 -56.82
N CYS A 5 -11.59 43.72 -57.07
CA CYS A 5 -12.55 42.62 -57.16
C CYS A 5 -12.19 41.64 -58.29
N SER A 6 -11.82 42.15 -59.47
CA SER A 6 -11.41 41.30 -60.59
C SER A 6 -10.14 40.52 -60.30
N LEU A 7 -9.13 41.16 -59.71
CA LEU A 7 -7.87 40.52 -59.33
C LEU A 7 -8.06 39.42 -58.28
N LEU A 8 -8.86 39.69 -57.25
CA LEU A 8 -9.11 38.74 -56.16
C LEU A 8 -10.11 37.63 -56.52
N SER A 9 -10.83 37.77 -57.64
CA SER A 9 -11.72 36.72 -58.15
C SER A 9 -11.02 35.72 -59.06
N LEU A 10 -9.72 35.91 -59.32
CA LEU A 10 -8.92 34.95 -60.08
C LEU A 10 -8.80 33.61 -59.33
N PRO A 11 -8.55 32.49 -60.04
CA PRO A 11 -8.10 31.25 -59.42
C PRO A 11 -6.94 31.49 -58.45
N LEU A 12 -6.93 30.81 -57.31
CA LEU A 12 -6.00 31.11 -56.22
C LEU A 12 -4.54 31.06 -56.66
N ASP A 13 -4.16 30.09 -57.48
CA ASP A 13 -2.83 29.92 -58.08
C ASP A 13 -2.38 31.11 -58.95
N MET A 14 -3.32 31.84 -59.53
CA MET A 14 -3.04 33.04 -60.34
C MET A 14 -2.88 34.32 -59.52
N ILE A 15 -3.26 34.33 -58.24
CA ILE A 15 -3.08 35.48 -57.35
C ILE A 15 -1.63 35.47 -56.82
N PRO A 16 -0.79 36.47 -57.16
CA PRO A 16 0.60 36.50 -56.73
C PRO A 16 0.73 36.70 -55.22
N GLU A 17 1.52 35.85 -54.55
CA GLU A 17 1.74 35.94 -53.11
C GLU A 17 2.43 37.24 -52.69
N SER A 18 3.23 37.84 -53.57
CA SER A 18 3.89 39.14 -53.32
C SER A 18 2.90 40.26 -52.98
N LEU A 19 1.63 40.14 -53.39
CA LEU A 19 0.57 41.09 -53.07
C LEU A 19 0.31 41.20 -51.56
N GLU A 20 0.62 40.17 -50.75
CA GLU A 20 0.44 40.18 -49.29
C GLU A 20 1.18 41.36 -48.61
N ARG A 21 2.22 41.89 -49.26
CA ARG A 21 3.12 42.92 -48.73
C ARG A 21 2.65 44.34 -49.06
N PHE A 22 1.70 44.49 -49.97
CA PHE A 22 1.28 45.80 -50.47
C PHE A 22 0.01 46.31 -49.78
N ASN A 23 -0.03 47.63 -49.57
CA ASN A 23 -1.20 48.34 -49.09
C ASN A 23 -2.12 48.65 -50.28
N PHE A 24 -3.03 47.73 -50.62
CA PHE A 24 -3.91 47.91 -51.79
C PHE A 24 -5.37 47.53 -51.54
N ILE A 25 -5.70 47.00 -50.36
CA ILE A 25 -7.09 46.68 -49.98
C ILE A 25 -7.67 47.86 -49.19
N PRO A 26 -8.79 48.48 -49.61
CA PRO A 26 -9.44 49.52 -48.82
C PRO A 26 -10.03 48.94 -47.54
N ASN A 27 -9.99 49.71 -46.46
CA ASN A 27 -10.77 49.42 -45.26
C ASN A 27 -12.26 49.78 -45.42
N GLU A 28 -13.10 49.33 -44.49
CA GLU A 28 -14.56 49.48 -44.51
C GLU A 28 -15.04 50.92 -44.76
N ASN A 29 -14.35 51.91 -44.17
CA ASN A 29 -14.68 53.32 -44.31
C ASN A 29 -14.03 54.00 -45.53
N TYR A 30 -13.29 53.26 -46.36
CA TYR A 30 -12.59 53.76 -47.55
C TYR A 30 -11.59 54.90 -47.27
N THR A 31 -11.08 55.00 -46.05
CA THR A 31 -10.16 56.05 -45.61
C THR A 31 -8.68 55.69 -45.84
N LYS A 32 -8.35 54.40 -45.94
CA LYS A 32 -6.97 53.92 -46.06
C LYS A 32 -6.88 52.62 -46.87
N LEU A 33 -5.79 52.47 -47.62
CA LEU A 33 -5.37 51.19 -48.20
C LEU A 33 -4.47 50.44 -47.22
N MET A 34 -4.75 49.17 -47.01
CA MET A 34 -4.12 48.29 -46.03
C MET A 34 -3.70 46.98 -46.70
N LYS A 35 -2.87 46.20 -46.00
CA LYS A 35 -2.58 44.82 -46.39
C LYS A 35 -3.77 43.94 -46.01
N ALA A 36 -4.01 42.86 -46.75
CA ALA A 36 -5.09 41.92 -46.42
C ALA A 36 -4.95 41.39 -44.98
N LYS A 37 -3.73 41.09 -44.53
CA LYS A 37 -3.43 40.63 -43.15
C LYS A 37 -3.62 41.65 -42.03
N GLU A 38 -3.81 42.92 -42.36
CA GLU A 38 -4.11 43.98 -41.40
C GLU A 38 -5.63 44.20 -41.27
N LEU A 39 -6.43 43.48 -42.05
CA LEU A 39 -7.88 43.56 -42.06
C LEU A 39 -8.52 42.34 -41.40
N TYR A 40 -9.70 42.56 -40.82
CA TYR A 40 -10.52 41.56 -40.16
C TYR A 40 -11.86 41.39 -40.88
N ASP A 41 -12.36 40.15 -40.91
CA ASP A 41 -13.71 39.85 -41.36
C ASP A 41 -14.72 40.15 -40.23
N PRO A 42 -15.65 41.11 -40.41
CA PRO A 42 -16.64 41.45 -39.38
C PRO A 42 -17.70 40.35 -39.16
N CYS A 43 -17.72 39.29 -39.98
CA CYS A 43 -18.55 38.12 -39.72
C CYS A 43 -18.08 37.32 -38.49
N GLU A 44 -16.79 37.40 -38.15
CA GLU A 44 -16.25 36.78 -36.94
C GLU A 44 -16.62 37.62 -35.71
N GLU A 45 -17.34 37.01 -34.77
CA GLU A 45 -17.89 37.71 -33.61
C GLU A 45 -16.80 38.30 -32.73
N LEU A 46 -15.74 37.53 -32.46
CA LEU A 46 -14.63 37.98 -31.64
C LEU A 46 -13.96 39.24 -32.22
N PHE A 47 -13.73 39.27 -33.54
CA PHE A 47 -13.11 40.43 -34.19
C PHE A 47 -14.03 41.65 -34.13
N ARG A 48 -15.33 41.45 -34.38
CA ARG A 48 -16.32 42.53 -34.32
C ARG A 48 -16.35 43.19 -32.95
N GLU A 49 -16.34 42.41 -31.87
CA GLU A 49 -16.41 42.95 -30.51
C GLU A 49 -15.13 43.70 -30.11
N VAL A 50 -13.96 43.17 -30.46
CA VAL A 50 -12.68 43.75 -30.03
C VAL A 50 -12.32 44.98 -30.85
N PHE A 51 -12.42 44.88 -32.17
CA PHE A 51 -12.01 45.93 -33.11
C PHE A 51 -13.13 46.92 -33.46
N VAL A 52 -14.26 46.93 -32.74
CA VAL A 52 -15.34 47.90 -33.00
C VAL A 52 -14.84 49.34 -32.88
N GLY A 53 -15.18 50.15 -33.88
CA GLY A 53 -14.71 51.53 -34.04
C GLY A 53 -13.32 51.65 -34.67
N SER A 54 -12.63 50.54 -34.93
CA SER A 54 -11.37 50.54 -35.68
C SER A 54 -11.61 50.73 -37.18
N ASN A 55 -10.54 51.11 -37.88
CA ASN A 55 -10.51 51.21 -39.33
C ASN A 55 -9.98 49.92 -39.98
N GLN A 56 -10.08 48.77 -39.30
CA GLN A 56 -9.44 47.51 -39.71
C GLN A 56 -10.42 46.46 -40.26
N PHE A 57 -11.70 46.78 -40.50
CA PHE A 57 -12.63 45.85 -41.12
C PHE A 57 -12.61 45.92 -42.64
N LEU A 58 -12.92 44.79 -43.28
CA LEU A 58 -13.15 44.71 -44.73
C LEU A 58 -14.43 45.45 -45.15
N PRO A 59 -14.48 46.16 -46.29
CA PRO A 59 -15.71 46.69 -46.89
C PRO A 59 -16.71 45.59 -47.28
N PRO A 60 -18.03 45.84 -47.22
CA PRO A 60 -19.07 44.85 -47.57
C PRO A 60 -18.91 44.18 -48.93
N GLU A 61 -18.40 44.90 -49.93
CA GLU A 61 -18.17 44.46 -51.30
C GLU A 61 -17.08 43.40 -51.42
N LEU A 62 -16.17 43.33 -50.42
CA LEU A 62 -15.07 42.38 -50.38
C LEU A 62 -15.35 41.14 -49.53
N ARG A 63 -16.54 41.04 -48.90
CA ARG A 63 -16.88 39.98 -47.93
C ARG A 63 -17.52 38.72 -48.55
N LYS A 64 -17.52 38.56 -49.88
CA LYS A 64 -18.32 37.50 -50.55
C LYS A 64 -17.58 36.79 -51.68
N GLY A 65 -17.97 35.52 -51.90
CA GLY A 65 -17.59 34.72 -53.05
C GLY A 65 -16.08 34.48 -53.18
N TRP A 66 -15.60 34.40 -54.42
CA TRP A 66 -14.19 34.12 -54.72
C TRP A 66 -13.23 35.23 -54.28
N ILE A 67 -13.70 36.47 -54.19
CA ILE A 67 -12.93 37.61 -53.68
C ILE A 67 -12.42 37.33 -52.27
N LEU A 68 -13.27 36.77 -51.41
CA LEU A 68 -12.91 36.43 -50.04
C LEU A 68 -11.83 35.36 -50.00
N ASN A 69 -11.90 34.35 -50.87
CA ASN A 69 -10.86 33.31 -50.97
C ASN A 69 -9.50 33.90 -51.37
N GLY A 70 -9.50 34.84 -52.32
CA GLY A 70 -8.29 35.58 -52.70
C GLY A 70 -7.70 36.37 -51.53
N LEU A 71 -8.54 37.02 -50.73
CA LEU A 71 -8.10 37.75 -49.53
C LEU A 71 -7.56 36.83 -48.43
N ILE A 72 -8.19 35.67 -48.22
CA ILE A 72 -7.69 34.64 -47.29
C ILE A 72 -6.31 34.16 -47.73
N LYS A 73 -6.10 33.91 -49.02
CA LYS A 73 -4.76 33.56 -49.56
C LYS A 73 -3.73 34.64 -49.24
N LEU A 74 -4.12 35.91 -49.25
CA LEU A 74 -3.25 37.05 -48.92
C LEU A 74 -3.15 37.34 -47.40
N GLY A 75 -3.72 36.48 -46.56
CA GLY A 75 -3.57 36.52 -45.11
C GLY A 75 -4.67 37.26 -44.34
N LEU A 76 -5.83 37.50 -44.94
CA LEU A 76 -6.99 38.08 -44.24
C LEU A 76 -7.32 37.33 -42.94
N ASN A 77 -7.55 38.06 -41.86
CA ASN A 77 -8.03 37.50 -40.61
C ASN A 77 -9.54 37.20 -40.71
N ARG A 78 -9.88 35.97 -41.10
CA ARG A 78 -11.27 35.54 -41.29
C ARG A 78 -11.83 34.71 -40.12
N ALA A 79 -10.98 33.91 -39.49
CA ALA A 79 -11.35 33.06 -38.38
C ALA A 79 -10.23 33.12 -37.34
N THR A 80 -10.56 32.76 -36.12
CA THR A 80 -9.63 32.78 -35.00
C THR A 80 -8.77 31.52 -35.00
N ASP A 81 -7.47 31.70 -35.24
CA ASP A 81 -6.40 30.72 -35.07
C ASP A 81 -5.43 31.19 -33.97
N SER A 82 -4.45 30.36 -33.60
CA SER A 82 -3.44 30.71 -32.59
C SER A 82 -2.81 32.11 -32.79
N LYS A 83 -2.43 32.47 -34.02
CA LYS A 83 -1.71 33.72 -34.32
C LYS A 83 -2.63 34.94 -34.28
N SER A 84 -3.85 34.81 -34.80
CA SER A 84 -4.85 35.87 -34.80
C SER A 84 -5.44 36.08 -33.41
N PHE A 85 -5.59 35.02 -32.61
CA PHE A 85 -6.00 35.15 -31.21
C PHE A 85 -5.01 35.96 -30.38
N ILE A 86 -3.71 35.72 -30.56
CA ILE A 86 -2.67 36.55 -29.91
C ILE A 86 -2.81 38.03 -30.32
N ARG A 87 -3.08 38.33 -31.60
CA ARG A 87 -3.32 39.72 -32.04
C ARG A 87 -4.56 40.34 -31.39
N VAL A 88 -5.62 39.56 -31.20
CA VAL A 88 -6.83 40.00 -30.49
C VAL A 88 -6.50 40.37 -29.04
N ALA A 89 -5.71 39.53 -28.34
CA ALA A 89 -5.26 39.82 -26.99
C ALA A 89 -4.35 41.07 -26.93
N GLU A 90 -3.39 41.19 -27.87
CA GLU A 90 -2.52 42.38 -27.99
C GLU A 90 -3.33 43.66 -28.20
N GLU A 91 -4.41 43.60 -28.99
CA GLU A 91 -5.27 44.76 -29.20
C GLU A 91 -5.97 45.21 -27.92
N ILE A 92 -6.49 44.30 -27.10
CA ILE A 92 -7.08 44.65 -25.80
C ILE A 92 -6.06 45.37 -24.93
N GLU A 93 -4.82 44.87 -24.88
CA GLU A 93 -3.74 45.52 -24.14
C GLU A 93 -3.42 46.92 -24.72
N ASN A 94 -3.40 47.08 -26.04
CA ASN A 94 -3.17 48.38 -26.69
C ASN A 94 -4.28 49.38 -26.38
N LEU A 95 -5.54 48.94 -26.44
CA LEU A 95 -6.70 49.77 -26.08
C LEU A 95 -6.63 50.23 -24.62
N SER A 96 -6.13 49.37 -23.71
CA SER A 96 -5.92 49.73 -22.30
C SER A 96 -4.89 50.85 -22.09
N LYS A 97 -3.92 50.99 -23.00
CA LYS A 97 -2.83 51.98 -22.93
C LYS A 97 -3.21 53.31 -23.57
N MET A 98 -4.38 53.42 -24.20
CA MET A 98 -4.84 54.67 -24.79
C MET A 98 -5.08 55.74 -23.72
N PRO A 99 -4.90 57.05 -24.03
CA PRO A 99 -5.21 58.13 -23.09
C PRO A 99 -6.67 58.12 -22.61
N THR A 100 -7.57 57.67 -23.47
CA THR A 100 -9.00 57.47 -23.19
C THR A 100 -9.40 56.08 -23.67
N PRO A 101 -9.23 55.04 -22.84
CA PRO A 101 -9.65 53.68 -23.18
C PRO A 101 -11.16 53.60 -23.43
N PRO A 102 -11.64 52.65 -24.26
CA PRO A 102 -13.07 52.46 -24.46
C PRO A 102 -13.82 52.15 -23.14
N GLU A 103 -14.99 52.75 -22.92
CA GLU A 103 -15.78 52.52 -21.69
C GLU A 103 -16.12 51.03 -21.49
N ASN A 104 -16.33 50.30 -22.58
CA ASN A 104 -16.64 48.87 -22.55
C ASN A 104 -15.40 47.96 -22.64
N LEU A 105 -14.18 48.48 -22.49
CA LEU A 105 -12.93 47.71 -22.65
C LEU A 105 -12.90 46.46 -21.77
N ARG A 106 -13.37 46.56 -20.52
CA ARG A 106 -13.41 45.42 -19.60
C ARG A 106 -14.35 44.31 -20.09
N GLU A 107 -15.50 44.66 -20.65
CA GLU A 107 -16.43 43.68 -21.21
C GLU A 107 -15.86 43.04 -22.47
N ARG A 108 -15.15 43.80 -23.33
CA ARG A 108 -14.40 43.22 -24.46
C ARG A 108 -13.34 42.22 -23.97
N ALA A 109 -12.57 42.58 -22.96
CA ALA A 109 -11.58 41.70 -22.35
C ALA A 109 -12.21 40.40 -21.83
N LYS A 110 -13.36 40.46 -21.15
CA LYS A 110 -14.10 39.27 -20.69
C LYS A 110 -14.52 38.37 -21.85
N ILE A 111 -15.01 38.94 -22.96
CA ILE A 111 -15.37 38.19 -24.17
C ILE A 111 -14.15 37.44 -24.72
N VAL A 112 -12.99 38.10 -24.80
CA VAL A 112 -11.75 37.48 -25.30
C VAL A 112 -11.31 36.32 -24.41
N VAL A 113 -11.30 36.49 -23.09
CA VAL A 113 -10.90 35.42 -22.16
C VAL A 113 -11.87 34.24 -22.21
N ARG A 114 -13.18 34.50 -22.25
CA ARG A 114 -14.20 33.43 -22.38
C ARG A 114 -14.07 32.66 -23.68
N HIS A 115 -13.79 33.37 -24.78
CA HIS A 115 -13.55 32.75 -26.07
C HIS A 115 -12.30 31.86 -26.04
N PHE A 116 -11.21 32.33 -25.41
CA PHE A 116 -10.02 31.50 -25.18
C PHE A 116 -10.37 30.22 -24.45
N TYR A 117 -11.11 30.30 -23.34
CA TYR A 117 -11.46 29.12 -22.55
C TYR A 117 -12.34 28.13 -23.32
N TYR A 118 -13.30 28.65 -24.10
CA TYR A 118 -14.19 27.79 -24.87
C TYR A 118 -13.45 27.06 -26.01
N TYR A 119 -12.50 27.73 -26.68
CA TYR A 119 -11.81 27.21 -27.86
C TYR A 119 -10.34 26.82 -27.62
N ALA A 120 -9.92 26.63 -26.37
CA ALA A 120 -8.51 26.42 -26.02
C ALA A 120 -7.89 25.21 -26.75
N THR A 121 -8.67 24.15 -26.96
CA THR A 121 -8.24 22.95 -27.67
C THR A 121 -8.14 23.17 -29.18
N GLU A 122 -9.10 23.87 -29.80
CA GLU A 122 -9.09 24.14 -31.24
C GLU A 122 -8.01 25.16 -31.63
N LEU A 123 -7.69 26.11 -30.74
CA LEU A 123 -6.62 27.07 -30.95
C LEU A 123 -5.24 26.41 -31.09
N ASN A 124 -5.08 25.20 -30.52
CA ASN A 124 -3.88 24.36 -30.62
C ASN A 124 -2.58 25.18 -30.45
N LEU A 125 -2.50 25.94 -29.35
CA LEU A 125 -1.38 26.82 -29.06
C LEU A 125 -0.09 25.99 -28.90
N SER A 126 0.96 26.35 -29.65
CA SER A 126 2.30 25.85 -29.36
C SER A 126 2.82 26.43 -28.03
N SER A 127 3.84 25.81 -27.44
CA SER A 127 4.46 26.32 -26.21
C SER A 127 4.95 27.76 -26.34
N GLU A 128 5.52 28.14 -27.49
CA GLU A 128 5.95 29.52 -27.78
C GLU A 128 4.75 30.47 -27.89
N ALA A 129 3.66 30.04 -28.53
CA ALA A 129 2.44 30.84 -28.65
C ALA A 129 1.78 31.06 -27.29
N TRP A 130 1.76 30.03 -26.43
CA TRP A 130 1.30 30.13 -25.05
C TRP A 130 2.16 31.08 -24.23
N GLU A 131 3.49 30.95 -24.26
CA GLU A 131 4.40 31.83 -23.52
C GLU A 131 4.22 33.30 -23.92
N LYS A 132 3.92 33.56 -25.20
CA LYS A 132 3.60 34.89 -25.67
C LYS A 132 2.25 35.36 -25.15
N LEU A 133 1.21 34.54 -25.29
CA LEU A 133 -0.15 34.88 -24.88
C LEU A 133 -0.26 35.12 -23.36
N SER A 134 0.42 34.29 -22.57
CA SER A 134 0.34 34.32 -21.10
C SER A 134 0.81 35.64 -20.51
N LYS A 135 1.69 36.35 -21.21
CA LYS A 135 2.31 37.62 -20.80
C LYS A 135 1.56 38.88 -21.27
N ILE A 136 0.48 38.75 -22.03
CA ILE A 136 -0.29 39.89 -22.53
C ILE A 136 -1.29 40.34 -21.46
N LYS A 137 -1.37 41.65 -21.19
CA LYS A 137 -2.29 42.19 -20.18
C LYS A 137 -3.69 42.44 -20.74
N PHE A 138 -4.47 41.37 -20.86
CA PHE A 138 -5.85 41.42 -21.36
C PHE A 138 -6.89 40.79 -20.43
N VAL A 139 -6.47 40.26 -19.27
CA VAL A 139 -7.34 39.51 -18.36
C VAL A 139 -7.84 40.42 -17.24
N PRO A 140 -9.16 40.58 -17.05
CA PRO A 140 -9.69 41.53 -16.07
C PRO A 140 -9.56 41.01 -14.63
N SER A 141 -9.12 41.89 -13.72
CA SER A 141 -9.11 41.61 -12.27
C SER A 141 -10.41 42.00 -11.57
N LYS A 142 -10.71 41.31 -10.47
CA LYS A 142 -11.85 41.60 -9.61
C LYS A 142 -11.64 42.88 -8.79
N PRO A 143 -12.70 43.70 -8.59
CA PRO A 143 -12.63 44.79 -7.62
C PRO A 143 -12.41 44.27 -6.21
N VAL A 144 -11.50 44.91 -5.48
CA VAL A 144 -11.21 44.57 -4.09
C VAL A 144 -12.09 45.42 -3.18
N ASN A 145 -12.84 44.77 -2.30
CA ASN A 145 -13.71 45.43 -1.33
C ASN A 145 -13.04 45.50 0.05
N PRO A 146 -13.49 46.41 0.94
CA PRO A 146 -13.12 46.37 2.35
C PRO A 146 -13.38 44.98 2.97
N PRO A 147 -12.55 44.50 3.91
CA PRO A 147 -11.42 45.21 4.55
C PRO A 147 -10.10 45.15 3.76
N PHE A 148 -10.05 44.40 2.66
CA PHE A 148 -8.80 44.13 1.92
C PHE A 148 -8.30 45.32 1.09
N LEU A 149 -9.22 46.20 0.66
CA LEU A 149 -8.97 47.31 -0.27
C LEU A 149 -7.75 48.17 0.09
N GLU A 150 -7.57 48.53 1.36
CA GLU A 150 -6.49 49.45 1.75
C GLU A 150 -5.09 48.86 1.58
N THR A 151 -4.97 47.54 1.60
CA THR A 151 -3.69 46.83 1.50
C THR A 151 -3.58 46.01 0.21
N ALA A 152 -4.56 46.10 -0.67
CA ALA A 152 -4.60 45.38 -1.93
C ALA A 152 -3.43 45.76 -2.84
N TYR A 153 -2.95 44.79 -3.62
CA TYR A 153 -1.92 45.02 -4.64
C TYR A 153 -2.32 46.14 -5.62
N SER A 154 -3.57 46.09 -6.07
CA SER A 154 -4.20 47.17 -6.84
C SER A 154 -5.55 47.53 -6.26
N LYS A 155 -5.80 48.84 -6.11
CA LYS A 155 -7.05 49.39 -5.58
C LYS A 155 -8.12 49.54 -6.65
N ILE A 156 -7.73 49.57 -7.92
CA ILE A 156 -8.62 49.78 -9.06
C ILE A 156 -8.55 48.52 -9.93
N PRO A 157 -9.69 47.99 -10.40
CA PRO A 157 -9.67 46.90 -11.36
C PRO A 157 -8.95 47.29 -12.65
N GLU A 158 -8.05 46.44 -13.10
CA GLU A 158 -7.22 46.65 -14.29
C GLU A 158 -7.12 45.35 -15.09
N LEU A 159 -6.46 45.41 -16.24
CA LEU A 159 -6.12 44.23 -17.04
C LEU A 159 -4.72 43.75 -16.69
N TYR A 160 -4.58 42.45 -16.53
CA TYR A 160 -3.33 41.76 -16.20
C TYR A 160 -3.09 40.60 -17.15
N ASP A 161 -1.87 40.10 -17.12
CA ASP A 161 -1.47 38.85 -17.74
C ASP A 161 -1.88 37.66 -16.86
N PHE A 162 -1.88 36.44 -17.41
CA PHE A 162 -2.35 35.24 -16.69
C PHE A 162 -1.45 34.91 -15.50
N ASP A 163 -0.14 35.13 -15.62
CA ASP A 163 0.86 34.80 -14.61
C ASP A 163 0.80 35.76 -13.40
N SER A 164 0.32 36.98 -13.61
CA SER A 164 0.18 38.00 -12.56
C SER A 164 -1.10 37.86 -11.74
N LEU A 165 -2.08 37.04 -12.14
CA LEU A 165 -3.38 36.91 -11.47
C LEU A 165 -3.47 35.63 -10.64
N CYS A 166 -4.22 35.69 -9.53
CA CYS A 166 -4.45 34.52 -8.70
C CYS A 166 -5.94 34.19 -8.56
N LEU A 167 -6.25 32.90 -8.46
CA LEU A 167 -7.61 32.42 -8.29
C LEU A 167 -8.24 32.93 -6.99
N PRO A 168 -9.56 33.21 -6.95
CA PRO A 168 -10.23 33.73 -5.76
C PRO A 168 -10.05 32.87 -4.50
N LYS A 169 -9.86 31.54 -4.66
CA LYS A 169 -9.61 30.60 -3.57
C LYS A 169 -8.32 30.90 -2.79
N TYR A 170 -7.34 31.55 -3.41
CA TYR A 170 -6.06 31.91 -2.81
C TYR A 170 -6.02 33.35 -2.30
N ARG A 171 -7.13 34.11 -2.38
CA ARG A 171 -7.17 35.54 -2.01
C ARG A 171 -6.51 35.80 -0.66
N ASN A 172 -6.88 35.04 0.36
CA ASN A 172 -6.41 35.19 1.73
C ASN A 172 -4.92 34.92 1.93
N ILE A 173 -4.23 34.38 0.91
CA ILE A 173 -2.79 34.13 1.00
C ILE A 173 -1.98 34.98 0.00
N CYS A 174 -2.62 35.93 -0.72
CA CYS A 174 -1.91 36.73 -1.72
C CYS A 174 -2.45 38.14 -2.02
N TRP A 175 -3.58 38.60 -1.45
CA TRP A 175 -4.25 39.83 -1.94
C TRP A 175 -3.40 41.11 -1.92
N THR A 176 -2.37 41.18 -1.06
CA THR A 176 -1.46 42.34 -1.01
C THR A 176 -0.37 42.29 -2.09
N GLN A 177 -0.19 41.14 -2.75
CA GLN A 177 0.90 40.87 -3.69
C GLN A 177 0.41 40.55 -5.10
N CYS A 178 -0.84 40.14 -5.24
CA CYS A 178 -1.38 39.67 -6.50
C CYS A 178 -2.85 40.09 -6.67
N PRO A 179 -3.25 40.62 -7.84
CA PRO A 179 -4.65 40.82 -8.19
C PRO A 179 -5.39 39.47 -8.33
N ILE A 180 -6.71 39.51 -8.14
CA ILE A 180 -7.56 38.31 -8.20
C ILE A 180 -8.33 38.30 -9.51
N TYR A 181 -8.51 37.13 -10.13
CA TYR A 181 -9.37 36.99 -11.31
C TYR A 181 -10.78 37.54 -11.04
N ASP A 182 -11.33 38.25 -12.03
CA ASP A 182 -12.75 38.57 -12.07
C ASP A 182 -13.59 37.29 -12.13
N ASP A 183 -14.70 37.25 -11.38
CA ASP A 183 -15.55 36.05 -11.25
C ASP A 183 -16.14 35.63 -12.61
N ASP A 184 -16.27 36.58 -13.54
CA ASP A 184 -16.81 36.37 -14.88
C ASP A 184 -15.86 35.63 -15.83
N VAL A 185 -14.58 35.48 -15.46
CA VAL A 185 -13.51 34.93 -16.29
C VAL A 185 -12.63 33.95 -15.52
N LEU A 186 -13.23 33.16 -14.63
CA LEU A 186 -12.51 32.11 -13.93
C LEU A 186 -12.17 30.96 -14.89
N PRO A 187 -10.92 30.46 -14.91
CA PRO A 187 -10.60 29.27 -15.65
C PRO A 187 -11.33 28.07 -15.03
N ASP A 188 -11.94 27.24 -15.88
CA ASP A 188 -12.58 26.01 -15.44
C ASP A 188 -11.56 24.87 -15.27
N SER A 189 -12.05 23.69 -14.85
CA SER A 189 -11.21 22.51 -14.64
C SER A 189 -10.50 22.03 -15.90
N ASN A 190 -11.07 22.24 -17.09
CA ASN A 190 -10.45 21.85 -18.35
C ASN A 190 -9.26 22.77 -18.66
N ILE A 191 -9.43 24.07 -18.46
CA ILE A 191 -8.38 25.06 -18.64
C ILE A 191 -7.25 24.86 -17.65
N CYS A 192 -7.56 24.63 -16.37
CA CYS A 192 -6.52 24.32 -15.38
C CYS A 192 -5.77 23.01 -15.68
N ARG A 193 -6.34 22.09 -16.46
CA ARG A 193 -5.64 20.86 -16.90
C ARG A 193 -4.74 21.12 -18.11
N LEU A 194 -5.16 21.99 -19.03
CA LEU A 194 -4.38 22.37 -20.20
C LEU A 194 -3.22 23.31 -19.83
N PHE A 195 -3.43 24.19 -18.84
CA PHE A 195 -2.48 25.19 -18.37
C PHE A 195 -2.39 25.12 -16.83
N PRO A 196 -1.66 24.15 -16.28
CA PRO A 196 -1.58 23.92 -14.83
C PRO A 196 -1.04 25.12 -14.05
N GLU A 197 -0.17 25.92 -14.68
CA GLU A 197 0.47 27.09 -14.04
C GLU A 197 -0.58 28.11 -13.56
N MET A 198 -1.72 28.21 -14.25
CA MET A 198 -2.82 29.11 -13.88
C MET A 198 -3.53 28.72 -12.58
N ASN A 199 -3.35 27.49 -12.12
CA ASN A 199 -4.01 26.96 -10.92
C ASN A 199 -3.09 26.95 -9.69
N GLU A 200 -1.82 27.28 -9.86
CA GLU A 200 -0.81 27.28 -8.81
C GLU A 200 -0.54 28.71 -8.32
N ILE A 201 0.05 28.81 -7.13
CA ILE A 201 0.50 30.08 -6.57
C ILE A 201 1.96 29.92 -6.15
N GLU A 202 2.80 30.86 -6.57
CA GLU A 202 4.21 30.79 -6.27
C GLU A 202 4.49 31.07 -4.79
N THR A 203 5.33 30.23 -4.17
CA THR A 203 5.79 30.38 -2.78
C THR A 203 6.30 31.79 -2.44
N PRO A 204 7.11 32.47 -3.27
CA PRO A 204 7.53 33.85 -3.05
C PRO A 204 6.38 34.84 -2.82
N ILE A 205 5.27 34.70 -3.54
CA ILE A 205 4.09 35.56 -3.42
C ILE A 205 3.50 35.41 -2.02
N VAL A 206 3.29 34.17 -1.57
CA VAL A 206 2.70 33.87 -0.26
C VAL A 206 3.58 34.36 0.89
N ILE A 207 4.91 34.21 0.78
CA ILE A 207 5.84 34.69 1.80
C ILE A 207 5.84 36.22 1.84
N ASN A 208 5.97 36.89 0.69
CA ASN A 208 5.95 38.36 0.65
C ASN A 208 4.60 38.91 1.16
N HIS A 209 3.51 38.17 0.93
CA HIS A 209 2.19 38.48 1.44
C HIS A 209 2.14 38.45 2.98
N LEU A 210 2.67 37.41 3.62
CA LEU A 210 2.81 37.36 5.09
C LEU A 210 3.55 38.58 5.64
N TYR A 211 4.64 38.98 4.98
CA TYR A 211 5.40 40.17 5.37
C TYR A 211 4.61 41.46 5.21
N ALA A 212 3.88 41.59 4.10
CA ALA A 212 3.02 42.74 3.86
C ALA A 212 1.93 42.84 4.93
N ILE A 213 1.35 41.72 5.38
CA ILE A 213 0.40 41.70 6.50
C ILE A 213 1.08 42.22 7.78
N ILE A 214 2.21 41.61 8.16
CA ILE A 214 2.92 42.00 9.40
C ILE A 214 3.30 43.48 9.36
N ARG A 215 3.75 43.98 8.21
CA ARG A 215 4.21 45.37 8.06
C ARG A 215 3.06 46.36 7.97
N ASN A 216 2.10 46.13 7.08
CA ASN A 216 1.12 47.11 6.65
C ASN A 216 -0.23 46.99 7.38
N ILE A 217 -0.46 45.91 8.11
CA ILE A 217 -1.67 45.71 8.92
C ILE A 217 -1.30 45.71 10.40
N VAL A 218 -0.47 44.76 10.83
CA VAL A 218 -0.13 44.56 12.24
C VAL A 218 0.70 45.72 12.77
N ARG A 219 1.88 45.99 12.20
CA ARG A 219 2.78 47.05 12.69
C ARG A 219 2.33 48.46 12.36
N ALA A 220 1.62 48.64 11.24
CA ALA A 220 0.99 49.91 10.90
C ALA A 220 -0.26 50.19 11.75
N ASP A 221 -0.67 49.22 12.57
CA ASP A 221 -1.72 49.37 13.57
C ASP A 221 -3.07 49.80 12.97
N LEU A 222 -3.40 49.22 11.80
CA LEU A 222 -4.50 49.68 10.96
C LEU A 222 -5.85 49.47 11.67
N SER A 223 -6.47 50.57 12.10
CA SER A 223 -7.65 50.56 12.97
C SER A 223 -8.83 49.75 12.43
N GLY A 224 -9.01 49.69 11.11
CA GLY A 224 -10.04 48.90 10.45
C GLY A 224 -9.89 47.38 10.61
N TRP A 225 -8.80 46.89 11.19
CA TRP A 225 -8.56 45.48 11.47
C TRP A 225 -8.62 45.11 12.97
N LYS A 226 -8.79 46.10 13.85
CA LYS A 226 -8.69 45.93 15.31
C LYS A 226 -9.98 45.48 16.00
N ASP A 227 -11.13 45.61 15.36
CA ASP A 227 -12.34 45.06 15.96
C ASP A 227 -12.26 43.54 16.04
N ALA A 228 -13.06 42.95 16.93
CA ALA A 228 -12.98 41.52 17.23
C ALA A 228 -13.18 40.64 15.98
N LYS A 229 -14.10 41.01 15.10
CA LYS A 229 -14.41 40.23 13.88
C LYS A 229 -13.28 40.31 12.87
N MET A 230 -12.70 41.49 12.67
CA MET A 230 -11.59 41.65 11.74
C MET A 230 -10.29 41.03 12.28
N SER A 231 -10.07 41.07 13.59
CA SER A 231 -8.95 40.39 14.24
C SER A 231 -9.04 38.87 14.07
N GLU A 232 -10.24 38.29 14.21
CA GLU A 232 -10.49 36.87 13.95
C GLU A 232 -10.25 36.51 12.46
N LEU A 233 -10.70 37.37 11.54
CA LEU A 233 -10.42 37.19 10.11
C LEU A 233 -8.91 37.23 9.83
N LEU A 234 -8.18 38.16 10.45
CA LEU A 234 -6.73 38.27 10.30
C LEU A 234 -6.00 37.01 10.81
N ARG A 235 -6.42 36.47 11.95
CA ARG A 235 -5.89 35.19 12.46
C ARG A 235 -6.17 34.04 11.48
N THR A 236 -7.38 33.98 10.95
CA THR A 236 -7.78 32.96 9.95
C THR A 236 -6.90 33.04 8.70
N VAL A 237 -6.67 34.24 8.20
CA VAL A 237 -5.75 34.52 7.10
C VAL A 237 -4.34 34.03 7.41
N ILE A 238 -3.78 34.43 8.56
CA ILE A 238 -2.42 34.06 8.97
C ILE A 238 -2.29 32.53 9.06
N PHE A 239 -3.29 31.87 9.61
CA PHE A 239 -3.32 30.41 9.68
C PHE A 239 -3.39 29.75 8.31
N GLN A 240 -4.19 30.29 7.37
CA GLN A 240 -4.25 29.78 5.99
C GLN A 240 -2.90 29.92 5.28
N ILE A 241 -2.17 31.01 5.52
CA ILE A 241 -0.81 31.20 5.02
C ILE A 241 0.12 30.13 5.60
N TYR A 242 0.12 29.92 6.92
CA TYR A 242 0.97 28.89 7.55
C TYR A 242 0.64 27.49 7.04
N LYS A 243 -0.64 27.15 6.90
CA LYS A 243 -1.07 25.87 6.36
C LYS A 243 -0.53 25.64 4.95
N HIS A 244 -0.66 26.64 4.07
CA HIS A 244 -0.14 26.55 2.70
C HIS A 244 1.38 26.39 2.70
N LEU A 245 2.12 27.22 3.45
CA LEU A 245 3.59 27.13 3.53
C LEU A 245 4.07 25.80 4.16
N ASN A 246 3.27 25.18 5.03
CA ASN A 246 3.57 23.88 5.61
C ASN A 246 3.46 22.72 4.59
N GLU A 247 2.73 22.93 3.49
CA GLU A 247 2.59 21.97 2.40
C GLU A 247 3.71 22.10 1.34
N VAL A 248 4.29 23.30 1.17
CA VAL A 248 5.37 23.64 0.19
C VAL A 248 6.68 22.88 0.44
N PRO A 249 7.29 22.23 -0.59
CA PRO A 249 8.53 21.47 -0.47
C PRO A 249 9.66 22.16 0.31
N LYS A 250 10.33 21.40 1.20
CA LYS A 250 11.33 21.93 2.14
C LYS A 250 12.47 22.69 1.46
N GLN A 251 12.93 22.23 0.30
CA GLN A 251 14.08 22.82 -0.40
C GLN A 251 13.76 24.22 -0.94
N GLU A 252 12.60 24.37 -1.58
CA GLU A 252 12.09 25.62 -2.13
C GLU A 252 11.85 26.66 -1.04
N LEU A 253 11.18 26.24 0.04
CA LEU A 253 10.89 27.13 1.15
C LEU A 253 12.18 27.58 1.86
N LYS A 254 13.09 26.66 2.14
CA LYS A 254 14.35 26.96 2.85
C LYS A 254 15.27 27.87 2.04
N SER A 255 15.34 27.72 0.72
CA SER A 255 16.17 28.58 -0.13
C SER A 255 15.64 30.02 -0.13
N TYR A 256 14.33 30.21 -0.30
CA TYR A 256 13.73 31.54 -0.30
C TYR A 256 13.83 32.23 1.07
N LEU A 257 13.50 31.52 2.16
CA LEU A 257 13.60 32.05 3.51
C LEU A 257 15.03 32.50 3.85
N LYS A 258 16.06 31.73 3.44
CA LYS A 258 17.47 32.10 3.66
C LYS A 258 17.89 33.37 2.92
N ILE A 259 17.38 33.59 1.69
CA ILE A 259 17.78 34.71 0.84
C ILE A 259 17.10 36.01 1.27
N LYS A 260 15.80 35.94 1.61
CA LYS A 260 14.96 37.13 1.82
C LYS A 260 14.88 37.59 3.26
N LEU A 261 15.15 36.70 4.22
CA LEU A 261 14.87 36.99 5.62
C LEU A 261 16.12 37.39 6.38
N LYS A 262 15.92 38.22 7.42
CA LYS A 262 16.94 38.42 8.45
C LYS A 262 17.28 37.06 9.06
N ALA A 263 18.45 36.96 9.70
CA ALA A 263 18.89 35.74 10.37
C ALA A 263 17.81 35.14 11.31
N ASP A 264 16.90 35.97 11.82
CA ASP A 264 15.83 35.54 12.73
C ASP A 264 14.49 36.28 12.47
N PRO A 265 13.63 35.76 11.60
CA PRO A 265 12.38 36.42 11.23
C PRO A 265 11.23 36.06 12.19
N LYS A 266 10.73 37.05 12.93
CA LYS A 266 9.53 36.95 13.77
C LYS A 266 8.25 36.89 12.93
N ILE A 267 7.97 35.72 12.36
CA ILE A 267 6.85 35.50 11.42
C ILE A 267 5.76 34.61 11.98
N PHE A 268 5.96 34.00 13.15
CA PHE A 268 4.96 33.14 13.77
C PHE A 268 4.18 33.92 14.81
N LEU A 269 2.86 33.95 14.64
CA LEU A 269 1.94 34.34 15.69
C LEU A 269 1.83 33.15 16.67
N ASN A 270 2.34 33.31 17.88
CA ASN A 270 2.31 32.35 18.97
C ASN A 270 1.55 32.93 20.16
N GLY A 271 0.25 33.13 19.94
CA GLY A 271 -0.69 33.75 20.87
C GLY A 271 -2.04 34.05 20.20
N GLU A 272 -2.95 34.69 20.92
CA GLU A 272 -4.30 34.98 20.42
C GLU A 272 -4.38 36.33 19.68
N ASP A 273 -3.72 37.38 20.20
CA ASP A 273 -3.82 38.74 19.64
C ASP A 273 -2.74 39.00 18.58
N PRO A 274 -3.11 39.20 17.30
CA PRO A 274 -2.15 39.53 16.24
C PRO A 274 -1.55 40.94 16.35
N PHE A 275 -2.11 41.84 17.16
CA PHE A 275 -1.61 43.21 17.35
C PHE A 275 -0.67 43.34 18.55
N ASP A 276 -0.57 42.31 19.40
CA ASP A 276 0.44 42.26 20.46
C ASP A 276 1.80 41.83 19.88
N PRO A 277 2.82 42.71 19.90
CA PRO A 277 4.15 42.38 19.39
C PRO A 277 4.82 41.21 20.11
N TYR A 278 4.43 40.91 21.36
CA TYR A 278 4.98 39.79 22.12
C TYR A 278 4.54 38.43 21.57
N ASN A 279 3.39 38.37 20.88
CA ASN A 279 2.91 37.15 20.26
C ASN A 279 3.68 36.79 18.97
N TRP A 280 4.42 37.73 18.37
CA TRP A 280 5.20 37.46 17.16
C TRP A 280 6.62 36.98 17.48
N VAL A 281 6.90 35.72 17.17
CA VAL A 281 8.15 35.03 17.50
C VAL A 281 8.80 34.41 16.27
N SER A 282 10.10 34.14 16.40
CA SER A 282 10.87 33.42 15.40
C SER A 282 10.77 31.91 15.65
N GLY A 283 11.01 31.10 14.61
CA GLY A 283 10.89 29.64 14.73
C GLY A 283 11.88 29.03 15.71
N ASN A 284 13.12 29.53 15.80
CA ASN A 284 14.12 29.07 16.76
C ASN A 284 13.77 29.36 18.24
N GLN A 285 12.78 30.21 18.50
CA GLN A 285 12.28 30.48 19.85
C GLN A 285 11.19 29.50 20.28
N LEU A 286 10.78 28.59 19.39
CA LEU A 286 9.64 27.71 19.58
C LEU A 286 10.09 26.26 19.84
N ILE A 287 9.41 25.63 20.81
CA ILE A 287 9.63 24.23 21.18
C ILE A 287 8.29 23.46 21.09
N LEU A 288 8.29 22.41 20.29
CA LEU A 288 7.19 21.45 20.19
C LEU A 288 7.24 20.44 21.36
N ASN A 289 6.06 19.94 21.74
CA ASN A 289 5.85 18.92 22.77
C ASN A 289 6.24 19.37 24.21
N ILE A 290 5.98 20.62 24.54
CA ILE A 290 6.00 21.14 25.92
C ILE A 290 4.71 21.94 26.16
N ASP A 291 4.25 21.98 27.41
CA ASP A 291 2.96 22.61 27.76
C ASP A 291 3.09 24.10 28.09
N ASP A 292 4.22 24.51 28.68
CA ASP A 292 4.47 25.89 29.13
C ASP A 292 5.81 26.43 28.59
N ASP A 293 5.91 27.75 28.46
CA ASP A 293 7.16 28.44 28.11
C ASP A 293 8.24 28.11 29.16
N ILE A 294 9.41 27.66 28.72
CA ILE A 294 10.57 27.45 29.60
C ILE A 294 11.17 28.80 29.99
N ASP A 295 11.35 29.67 29.00
CA ASP A 295 11.80 31.05 29.15
C ASP A 295 11.41 31.88 27.90
N SER A 296 11.73 33.18 27.90
CA SER A 296 11.38 34.10 26.79
C SER A 296 11.98 33.75 25.42
N GLY A 297 13.04 32.95 25.39
CA GLY A 297 13.69 32.41 24.19
C GLY A 297 13.30 30.97 23.87
N ASN A 298 12.57 30.28 24.75
CA ASN A 298 12.19 28.88 24.64
C ASN A 298 10.71 28.71 24.96
N ARG A 299 9.86 29.08 24.00
CA ARG A 299 8.41 29.19 24.16
C ARG A 299 7.70 27.94 23.66
N ALA A 300 6.64 27.53 24.36
CA ALA A 300 5.76 26.46 23.94
C ALA A 300 5.00 26.88 22.68
N VAL A 301 4.90 25.96 21.72
CA VAL A 301 4.10 26.17 20.51
C VAL A 301 2.62 26.09 20.85
N CYS A 302 1.86 27.15 20.57
CA CYS A 302 0.41 27.16 20.76
C CYS A 302 -0.30 26.12 19.86
N GLY A 303 -1.44 25.61 20.32
CA GLY A 303 -2.10 24.43 19.72
C GLY A 303 -2.43 24.56 18.22
N TYR A 304 -2.87 25.73 17.75
CA TYR A 304 -3.18 25.92 16.32
C TYR A 304 -1.91 25.91 15.46
N LEU A 305 -0.80 26.42 15.98
CA LEU A 305 0.48 26.48 15.26
C LEU A 305 1.18 25.12 15.25
N ALA A 306 0.94 24.29 16.28
CA ALA A 306 1.48 22.93 16.39
C ALA A 306 1.08 22.02 15.21
N ILE A 307 -0.01 22.34 14.49
CA ILE A 307 -0.42 21.62 13.27
C ILE A 307 0.61 21.82 12.13
N CYS A 308 1.32 22.95 12.13
CA CYS A 308 2.31 23.32 11.12
C CYS A 308 3.73 22.85 11.47
N LYS A 309 3.88 21.63 12.01
CA LYS A 309 5.18 21.08 12.48
C LYS A 309 6.31 21.20 11.46
N ARG A 310 6.01 20.90 10.19
CA ARG A 310 7.01 20.90 9.12
C ARG A 310 7.52 22.31 8.85
N LEU A 311 6.63 23.30 8.77
CA LEU A 311 7.00 24.72 8.66
C LEU A 311 7.87 25.16 9.84
N LEU A 312 7.45 24.83 11.06
CA LEU A 312 8.18 25.15 12.29
C LEU A 312 9.62 24.60 12.27
N HIS A 313 9.79 23.33 11.91
CA HIS A 313 11.13 22.73 11.79
C HIS A 313 11.98 23.34 10.67
N ILE A 314 11.37 23.76 9.55
CA ILE A 314 12.08 24.47 8.49
C ILE A 314 12.64 25.80 9.01
N CYS A 315 11.90 26.45 9.91
CA CYS A 315 12.28 27.67 10.61
C CYS A 315 13.02 27.42 11.93
N GLU A 316 13.65 26.25 12.10
CA GLU A 316 14.55 25.93 13.21
C GLU A 316 13.88 25.77 14.59
N ALA A 317 12.56 25.56 14.63
CA ALA A 317 11.88 25.15 15.87
C ALA A 317 12.40 23.80 16.37
N GLN A 318 12.60 23.72 17.68
CA GLN A 318 13.03 22.50 18.35
C GLN A 318 11.81 21.65 18.71
N GLU A 319 12.05 20.36 18.97
CA GLU A 319 11.02 19.45 19.46
C GLU A 319 11.60 18.66 20.62
N MET A 320 10.90 18.70 21.76
CA MET A 320 11.29 17.92 22.92
C MET A 320 10.98 16.46 22.64
N LYS A 321 12.04 15.65 22.59
CA LYS A 321 11.94 14.21 22.38
C LYS A 321 11.76 13.52 23.72
N SER A 322 10.72 12.70 23.84
CA SER A 322 10.62 11.77 24.96
C SER A 322 11.70 10.68 24.82
N PRO A 323 12.40 10.32 25.91
CA PRO A 323 13.35 9.21 25.85
C PRO A 323 12.60 7.91 25.55
N CYS A 324 13.07 7.19 24.52
CA CYS A 324 12.58 5.85 24.21
C CYS A 324 13.08 4.89 25.30
N MET A 325 12.31 4.70 26.36
CA MET A 325 12.60 3.68 27.37
C MET A 325 12.12 2.33 26.85
N ASN A 326 13.05 1.55 26.28
CA ASN A 326 12.82 0.14 26.01
C ASN A 326 12.80 -0.62 27.34
N ILE A 327 11.62 -0.69 27.96
CA ILE A 327 11.38 -1.58 29.09
C ILE A 327 11.53 -3.01 28.55
N ARG A 328 12.64 -3.66 28.86
CA ARG A 328 12.88 -5.06 28.50
C ARG A 328 12.06 -5.95 29.42
N VAL A 329 10.87 -6.35 28.97
CA VAL A 329 10.21 -7.55 29.49
C VAL A 329 10.89 -8.73 28.78
N PRO A 330 11.33 -9.80 29.47
CA PRO A 330 11.87 -10.98 28.79
C PRO A 330 10.80 -11.55 27.86
N ASP A 331 11.06 -11.56 26.55
CA ASP A 331 10.14 -12.06 25.52
C ASP A 331 9.73 -13.53 25.74
N GLU A 332 10.45 -14.25 26.61
CA GLU A 332 10.30 -15.69 26.88
C GLU A 332 9.59 -16.03 28.19
N TYR A 333 9.14 -15.06 29.01
CA TYR A 333 8.42 -15.40 30.25
C TYR A 333 6.98 -15.86 29.96
N SER A 334 6.83 -17.14 29.62
CA SER A 334 5.55 -17.84 29.58
C SER A 334 5.36 -18.60 30.90
N GLN A 335 4.45 -18.10 31.74
CA GLN A 335 4.04 -18.82 32.95
C GLN A 335 3.51 -20.23 32.61
N ARG A 336 2.87 -20.39 31.43
CA ARG A 336 2.44 -21.67 30.88
C ARG A 336 3.63 -22.62 30.66
N ASP A 337 4.70 -22.16 30.03
CA ASP A 337 5.86 -23.00 29.69
C ASP A 337 6.61 -23.42 30.96
N LYS A 338 6.70 -22.52 31.95
CA LYS A 338 7.28 -22.84 33.27
C LYS A 338 6.48 -23.91 34.00
N ILE A 339 5.14 -23.82 33.99
CA ILE A 339 4.26 -24.81 34.60
C ILE A 339 4.40 -26.15 33.88
N ALA A 340 4.34 -26.16 32.55
CA ALA A 340 4.48 -27.38 31.75
C ALA A 340 5.82 -28.10 32.00
N LYS A 341 6.94 -27.36 31.99
CA LYS A 341 8.27 -27.92 32.33
C LYS A 341 8.31 -28.48 33.76
N SER A 342 7.69 -27.79 34.71
CA SER A 342 7.68 -28.22 36.12
C SER A 342 6.90 -29.51 36.32
N PHE A 343 5.73 -29.66 35.67
CA PHE A 343 4.95 -30.89 35.76
C PHE A 343 5.62 -32.05 35.03
N ALA A 344 6.13 -31.83 33.82
CA ALA A 344 6.74 -32.89 33.01
C ALA A 344 7.95 -33.54 33.69
N ARG A 345 8.72 -32.79 34.48
CA ARG A 345 9.87 -33.33 35.25
C ARG A 345 9.47 -34.48 36.19
N PHE A 346 8.26 -34.48 36.74
CA PHE A 346 7.82 -35.54 37.65
C PHE A 346 7.62 -36.89 36.93
N LEU A 347 7.41 -36.88 35.61
CA LEU A 347 7.24 -38.10 34.80
C LEU A 347 8.53 -38.91 34.64
N ASP A 348 9.70 -38.23 34.53
CA ASP A 348 10.97 -38.86 34.13
C ASP A 348 11.79 -39.46 35.28
N GLU A 349 11.42 -39.18 36.53
CA GLU A 349 12.22 -39.62 37.68
C GLU A 349 12.00 -41.11 37.99
N LYS A 350 12.99 -41.95 37.63
CA LYS A 350 13.01 -43.38 37.98
C LYS A 350 12.93 -43.55 39.50
N PRO A 351 12.08 -44.45 40.03
CA PRO A 351 12.05 -44.71 41.47
C PRO A 351 13.35 -45.36 41.90
N ASN A 352 13.88 -44.92 43.03
CA ASN A 352 15.02 -45.57 43.68
C ASN A 352 14.59 -46.99 44.07
N LEU A 353 15.00 -47.98 43.27
CA LEU A 353 14.83 -49.41 43.55
C LEU A 353 15.81 -49.83 44.64
N VAL A 354 15.56 -49.37 45.87
CA VAL A 354 16.28 -49.84 47.05
C VAL A 354 15.21 -50.27 48.05
N THR A 355 14.77 -51.53 47.97
CA THR A 355 14.29 -52.36 49.11
C THR A 355 13.60 -53.65 48.64
N ASN A 356 13.76 -54.72 49.43
CA ASN A 356 13.25 -56.09 49.24
C ASN A 356 11.71 -56.23 49.39
N LYS A 357 10.92 -55.33 48.79
CA LYS A 357 9.44 -55.39 48.79
C LYS A 357 8.88 -55.52 47.38
N SER A 358 7.63 -55.99 47.24
CA SER A 358 6.95 -56.11 45.96
C SER A 358 7.01 -54.79 45.17
N PRO A 359 7.34 -54.79 43.87
CA PRO A 359 7.51 -53.58 43.06
C PRO A 359 6.36 -52.57 43.27
N GLN A 360 5.11 -52.99 43.08
CA GLN A 360 3.92 -52.13 43.18
C GLN A 360 3.89 -51.25 44.45
N GLN A 361 4.12 -51.82 45.64
CA GLN A 361 4.08 -51.06 46.91
C GLN A 361 5.18 -49.99 47.04
N ASN A 362 6.34 -50.20 46.41
CA ASN A 362 7.43 -49.22 46.40
C ASN A 362 7.14 -48.08 45.43
N TYR A 363 6.50 -48.36 44.29
CA TYR A 363 6.08 -47.34 43.33
C TYR A 363 4.94 -46.47 43.88
N GLU A 364 3.98 -47.02 44.62
CA GLU A 364 2.93 -46.23 45.28
C GLU A 364 3.51 -45.23 46.28
N ARG A 365 4.40 -45.69 47.17
CA ARG A 365 4.98 -44.80 48.20
C ARG A 365 5.81 -43.67 47.58
N ASN A 366 6.61 -43.97 46.57
CA ASN A 366 7.43 -42.97 45.88
C ASN A 366 6.58 -42.06 44.98
N GLY A 367 5.54 -42.59 44.34
CA GLY A 367 4.62 -41.81 43.50
C GLY A 367 3.74 -40.88 44.32
N MET A 368 3.27 -41.30 45.50
CA MET A 368 2.51 -40.44 46.42
C MET A 368 3.32 -39.23 46.91
N GLN A 369 4.64 -39.37 47.11
CA GLN A 369 5.53 -38.25 47.43
C GLN A 369 5.66 -37.23 46.27
N LYS A 370 5.30 -37.62 45.06
CA LYS A 370 5.35 -36.80 43.83
C LYS A 370 3.95 -36.51 43.28
N PHE A 371 2.93 -36.65 44.13
CA PHE A 371 1.51 -36.41 43.80
C PHE A 371 0.95 -37.30 42.69
N HIS A 372 1.63 -38.39 42.31
CA HIS A 372 1.11 -39.35 41.35
C HIS A 372 0.00 -40.19 41.97
N ASP A 373 -1.11 -40.31 41.26
CA ASP A 373 -2.31 -41.04 41.66
C ASP A 373 -2.80 -42.02 40.58
N ILE A 374 -2.04 -42.13 39.49
CA ILE A 374 -2.19 -43.16 38.46
C ILE A 374 -0.81 -43.65 38.01
N PHE A 375 -0.71 -44.94 37.71
CA PHE A 375 0.52 -45.63 37.32
C PHE A 375 0.26 -46.50 36.09
N PHE A 376 1.01 -46.26 35.03
CA PHE A 376 0.98 -47.05 33.81
C PHE A 376 2.13 -48.04 33.83
N ASN A 377 1.84 -49.33 33.73
CA ASN A 377 2.85 -50.36 33.52
C ASN A 377 2.99 -50.59 32.02
N VAL A 378 4.02 -50.01 31.43
CA VAL A 378 4.30 -50.06 29.98
C VAL A 378 5.45 -51.02 29.76
N HIS A 379 5.16 -52.23 29.25
CA HIS A 379 6.16 -53.29 29.06
C HIS A 379 7.08 -53.55 30.29
N GLY A 380 6.52 -53.51 31.50
CA GLY A 380 7.25 -53.72 32.76
C GLY A 380 7.86 -52.44 33.37
N GLU A 381 7.84 -51.32 32.65
CA GLU A 381 8.23 -50.02 33.17
C GLU A 381 7.03 -49.28 33.76
N ILE A 382 7.05 -49.01 35.06
CA ILE A 382 5.99 -48.26 35.72
C ILE A 382 6.25 -46.75 35.61
N ILE A 383 5.32 -46.04 34.96
CA ILE A 383 5.32 -44.59 34.75
C ILE A 383 4.18 -43.98 35.57
N GLY A 384 4.52 -43.17 36.57
CA GLY A 384 3.53 -42.46 37.39
C GLY A 384 3.07 -41.15 36.75
N SER A 385 1.80 -40.79 36.93
CA SER A 385 1.19 -39.57 36.39
C SER A 385 0.07 -39.05 37.31
N ASN A 386 -0.60 -37.97 36.90
CA ASN A 386 -1.61 -37.25 37.69
C ASN A 386 -2.96 -37.25 36.96
N ARG A 387 -4.00 -37.82 37.57
CA ARG A 387 -5.35 -37.91 36.98
C ARG A 387 -5.91 -36.58 36.55
N TYR A 388 -5.72 -35.52 37.35
CA TYR A 388 -6.21 -34.18 37.02
C TYR A 388 -5.55 -33.59 35.77
N VAL A 389 -4.23 -33.78 35.60
CA VAL A 389 -3.53 -33.27 34.41
C VAL A 389 -4.00 -34.02 33.18
N LEU A 390 -4.13 -35.35 33.27
CA LEU A 390 -4.62 -36.17 32.17
C LEU A 390 -6.07 -35.86 31.80
N ALA A 391 -6.97 -35.72 32.79
CA ALA A 391 -8.37 -35.37 32.56
C ALA A 391 -8.52 -33.96 31.95
N ALA A 392 -7.71 -33.00 32.39
CA ALA A 392 -7.73 -31.65 31.82
C ALA A 392 -7.22 -31.59 30.38
N SER A 393 -6.36 -32.54 29.98
CA SER A 393 -5.70 -32.54 28.67
C SER A 393 -6.34 -33.51 27.66
N ALA A 394 -7.12 -34.49 28.10
CA ALA A 394 -7.80 -35.43 27.21
C ALA A 394 -9.11 -35.97 27.79
N ASN A 395 -10.18 -35.84 27.00
CA ASN A 395 -11.54 -36.28 27.36
C ASN A 395 -11.63 -37.78 27.66
N TYR A 396 -10.79 -38.61 27.03
CA TYR A 396 -10.72 -40.04 27.33
C TYR A 396 -10.43 -40.27 28.82
N PHE A 397 -9.39 -39.62 29.36
CA PHE A 397 -8.99 -39.78 30.75
C PHE A 397 -10.00 -39.15 31.71
N GLU A 398 -10.61 -38.01 31.35
CA GLU A 398 -11.72 -37.45 32.12
C GLU A 398 -12.85 -38.46 32.28
N ARG A 399 -13.30 -39.07 31.18
CA ARG A 399 -14.34 -40.12 31.20
C ARG A 399 -13.90 -41.32 32.04
N MET A 400 -12.69 -41.81 31.85
CA MET A 400 -12.13 -42.92 32.63
C MET A 400 -12.17 -42.67 34.15
N PHE A 401 -11.88 -41.45 34.59
CA PHE A 401 -11.85 -41.12 36.02
C PHE A 401 -13.20 -40.65 36.60
N THR A 402 -14.23 -40.47 35.76
CA THR A 402 -15.55 -39.99 36.19
C THR A 402 -16.71 -40.94 35.92
N ALA A 403 -16.50 -42.02 35.15
CA ALA A 403 -17.54 -42.97 34.75
C ALA A 403 -18.07 -43.89 35.88
N GLY A 404 -17.57 -43.77 37.11
CA GLY A 404 -18.03 -44.56 38.26
C GLY A 404 -17.46 -45.98 38.31
N THR A 405 -16.38 -46.25 37.57
CA THR A 405 -15.66 -47.53 37.57
C THR A 405 -14.60 -47.58 38.68
N MET A 406 -13.82 -48.66 38.77
CA MET A 406 -12.75 -48.78 39.77
C MET A 406 -11.71 -47.65 39.67
N GLU A 407 -11.46 -47.17 38.46
CA GLU A 407 -10.54 -46.08 38.12
C GLU A 407 -11.06 -44.70 38.58
N SER A 408 -12.37 -44.59 38.86
CA SER A 408 -13.00 -43.37 39.36
C SER A 408 -12.87 -43.18 40.87
N ASN A 409 -12.27 -44.13 41.61
CA ASN A 409 -12.12 -44.02 43.06
C ASN A 409 -11.03 -43.00 43.44
N PRO A 410 -11.36 -41.86 44.08
CA PRO A 410 -10.38 -40.83 44.38
C PRO A 410 -9.37 -41.27 45.46
N TRP A 411 -9.71 -42.27 46.28
CA TRP A 411 -8.94 -42.70 47.45
C TRP A 411 -7.93 -43.81 47.17
N LYS A 412 -7.88 -44.35 45.95
CA LYS A 412 -6.95 -45.42 45.56
C LYS A 412 -6.18 -45.04 44.30
N PRO A 413 -4.89 -45.39 44.21
CA PRO A 413 -4.13 -45.22 42.99
C PRO A 413 -4.68 -46.14 41.89
N VAL A 414 -4.67 -45.64 40.66
CA VAL A 414 -5.11 -46.39 39.47
C VAL A 414 -3.90 -47.07 38.82
N TYR A 415 -4.07 -48.30 38.37
CA TYR A 415 -3.06 -49.05 37.65
C TYR A 415 -3.56 -49.48 36.28
N VAL A 416 -2.79 -49.20 35.24
CA VAL A 416 -3.15 -49.50 33.86
C VAL A 416 -1.99 -50.23 33.19
N ASN A 417 -2.22 -51.40 32.62
CA ASN A 417 -1.22 -52.13 31.85
C ASN A 417 -1.31 -51.73 30.37
N ILE A 418 -0.17 -51.40 29.77
CA ILE A 418 -0.02 -50.99 28.37
C ILE A 418 1.00 -51.91 27.71
N ASP A 419 0.55 -52.70 26.74
CA ASP A 419 1.34 -53.74 26.09
C ASP A 419 1.57 -53.47 24.58
N ASP A 420 1.01 -52.39 24.04
CA ASP A 420 0.92 -52.09 22.61
C ASP A 420 1.63 -50.78 22.22
N ILE A 421 2.32 -50.13 23.16
CA ILE A 421 3.01 -48.85 22.97
C ILE A 421 4.35 -48.93 23.71
N LYS A 422 5.47 -48.57 23.07
CA LYS A 422 6.78 -48.56 23.73
C LYS A 422 6.84 -47.51 24.86
N PRO A 423 7.60 -47.76 25.96
CA PRO A 423 7.72 -46.83 27.08
C PRO A 423 8.12 -45.41 26.67
N GLU A 424 9.04 -45.26 25.73
CA GLU A 424 9.52 -43.97 25.24
C GLU A 424 8.40 -43.18 24.56
N SER A 425 7.69 -43.81 23.62
CA SER A 425 6.55 -43.24 22.91
C SER A 425 5.46 -42.79 23.89
N PHE A 426 5.18 -43.62 24.91
CA PHE A 426 4.22 -43.30 25.95
C PHE A 426 4.64 -42.08 26.80
N ARG A 427 5.93 -41.96 27.14
CA ARG A 427 6.47 -40.79 27.87
C ARG A 427 6.32 -39.49 27.08
N ILE A 428 6.56 -39.52 25.77
CA ILE A 428 6.37 -38.34 24.90
C ILE A 428 4.92 -37.88 24.94
N MET A 429 3.98 -38.82 24.77
CA MET A 429 2.55 -38.53 24.84
C MET A 429 2.18 -37.88 26.17
N LEU A 430 2.63 -38.44 27.30
CA LEU A 430 2.38 -37.86 28.63
C LEU A 430 2.98 -36.45 28.76
N LYS A 431 4.21 -36.21 28.29
CA LYS A 431 4.83 -34.88 28.33
C LYS A 431 4.03 -33.86 27.51
N TRP A 432 3.53 -34.26 26.35
CA TRP A 432 2.66 -33.43 25.53
C TRP A 432 1.34 -33.09 26.25
N LEU A 433 0.69 -34.08 26.89
CA LEU A 433 -0.49 -33.86 27.73
C LEU A 433 -0.19 -32.93 28.92
N TYR A 434 1.06 -32.89 29.39
CA TYR A 434 1.52 -31.98 30.45
C TYR A 434 1.85 -30.57 29.92
N GLY A 435 1.60 -30.30 28.64
CA GLY A 435 1.75 -29.00 28.00
C GLY A 435 3.16 -28.73 27.45
N ARG A 436 4.05 -29.74 27.39
CA ARG A 436 5.33 -29.61 26.68
C ARG A 436 5.11 -29.62 25.18
N ARG A 437 5.98 -28.92 24.45
CA ARG A 437 6.02 -29.01 22.99
C ARG A 437 6.47 -30.41 22.59
N LEU A 438 5.91 -30.93 21.49
CA LEU A 438 6.22 -32.27 21.01
C LEU A 438 7.71 -32.38 20.64
N GLU A 439 8.28 -31.32 20.04
CA GLU A 439 9.69 -31.23 19.65
C GLU A 439 10.62 -31.30 20.86
N ASP A 440 10.28 -30.58 21.93
CA ASP A 440 11.07 -30.62 23.17
C ASP A 440 11.08 -32.03 23.75
N ALA A 441 9.92 -32.70 23.79
CA ALA A 441 9.80 -34.06 24.30
C ALA A 441 10.54 -35.09 23.42
N LEU A 442 10.51 -34.93 22.10
CA LEU A 442 11.25 -35.77 21.15
C LEU A 442 12.76 -35.60 21.29
N SER A 443 13.24 -34.37 21.49
CA SER A 443 14.68 -34.07 21.60
C SER A 443 15.37 -34.72 22.80
N GLU A 444 14.61 -35.20 23.78
CA GLU A 444 15.12 -35.85 24.99
C GLU A 444 15.42 -37.34 24.78
N ILE A 445 14.95 -37.92 23.67
CA ILE A 445 15.13 -39.32 23.35
C ILE A 445 16.50 -39.52 22.70
N LYS A 446 17.23 -40.54 23.14
CA LYS A 446 18.52 -40.90 22.57
C LYS A 446 18.32 -41.91 21.45
N MET A 447 18.65 -41.54 20.23
CA MET A 447 18.71 -42.46 19.10
C MET A 447 19.83 -43.48 19.30
N SER A 448 19.55 -44.76 19.08
CA SER A 448 20.55 -45.83 19.09
C SER A 448 21.50 -45.68 17.89
N GLN A 449 22.79 -45.95 18.09
CA GLN A 449 23.79 -45.88 17.00
C GLN A 449 23.59 -46.92 15.89
N ALA A 450 22.72 -47.91 16.10
CA ALA A 450 22.48 -49.03 15.18
C ALA A 450 21.28 -48.84 14.25
N THR A 451 20.48 -47.78 14.42
CA THR A 451 19.22 -47.56 13.68
C THR A 451 19.33 -46.29 12.85
N ASP A 452 18.83 -46.29 11.61
CA ASP A 452 18.76 -45.07 10.82
C ASP A 452 17.69 -44.11 11.38
N GLU A 453 17.90 -42.82 11.15
CA GLU A 453 17.08 -41.75 11.72
C GLU A 453 15.60 -41.86 11.31
N ILE A 454 15.31 -42.33 10.09
CA ILE A 454 13.94 -42.41 9.59
C ILE A 454 13.18 -43.55 10.23
N SER A 455 13.77 -44.75 10.25
CA SER A 455 13.15 -45.90 10.91
C SER A 455 12.91 -45.60 12.40
N PHE A 456 13.88 -44.96 13.06
CA PHE A 456 13.76 -44.57 14.47
C PHE A 456 12.57 -43.64 14.74
N TYR A 457 12.44 -42.53 14.00
CA TYR A 457 11.33 -41.60 14.20
C TYR A 457 9.99 -42.18 13.74
N LEU A 458 9.96 -42.96 12.65
CA LEU A 458 8.73 -43.61 12.20
C LEU A 458 8.18 -44.58 13.25
N GLU A 459 9.02 -45.41 13.87
CA GLU A 459 8.56 -46.29 14.96
C GLU A 459 7.91 -45.50 16.10
N ILE A 460 8.54 -44.41 16.55
CA ILE A 460 7.99 -43.54 17.60
C ILE A 460 6.66 -42.93 17.17
N TYR A 461 6.58 -42.40 15.95
CA TYR A 461 5.36 -41.78 15.46
C TYR A 461 4.23 -42.79 15.25
N ILE A 462 4.53 -44.01 14.81
CA ILE A 462 3.55 -45.09 14.66
C ILE A 462 2.98 -45.50 16.03
N ASP A 463 3.83 -45.67 17.04
CA ASP A 463 3.40 -45.91 18.41
C ASP A 463 2.54 -44.76 18.97
N LEU A 464 2.91 -43.52 18.65
CA LEU A 464 2.14 -42.35 19.03
C LEU A 464 0.80 -42.28 18.29
N LEU A 465 0.72 -42.68 17.01
CA LEU A 465 -0.55 -42.78 16.28
C LEU A 465 -1.47 -43.82 16.93
N ASN A 466 -0.91 -44.97 17.32
CA ASN A 466 -1.64 -45.99 18.10
C ASN A 466 -2.17 -45.39 19.41
N ALA A 467 -1.31 -44.71 20.17
CA ALA A 467 -1.69 -44.04 21.41
C ALA A 467 -2.78 -42.99 21.19
N CYS A 468 -2.69 -42.20 20.12
CA CYS A 468 -3.68 -41.17 19.82
C CYS A 468 -5.04 -41.75 19.47
N GLU A 469 -5.10 -42.87 18.73
CA GLU A 469 -6.35 -43.58 18.48
C GLU A 469 -6.91 -44.17 19.78
N LYS A 470 -6.07 -44.80 20.60
CA LYS A 470 -6.46 -45.45 21.85
C LYS A 470 -7.01 -44.48 22.90
N TYR A 471 -6.40 -43.30 23.03
CA TYR A 471 -6.75 -42.29 24.04
C TYR A 471 -7.51 -41.09 23.47
N ASP A 472 -8.01 -41.20 22.23
CA ASP A 472 -8.78 -40.15 21.54
C ASP A 472 -8.09 -38.77 21.52
N LEU A 473 -6.81 -38.74 21.12
CA LEU A 473 -5.96 -37.55 21.08
C LEU A 473 -5.89 -36.96 19.67
N GLN A 474 -7.01 -36.47 19.16
CA GLN A 474 -7.13 -36.02 17.76
C GLN A 474 -6.11 -34.92 17.39
N GLU A 475 -5.89 -33.93 18.26
CA GLU A 475 -4.94 -32.83 17.97
C GLU A 475 -3.49 -33.32 17.89
N LEU A 476 -3.09 -34.24 18.77
CA LEU A 476 -1.77 -34.86 18.71
C LEU A 476 -1.64 -35.75 17.46
N LYS A 477 -2.70 -36.50 17.10
CA LYS A 477 -2.73 -37.32 15.87
C LYS A 477 -2.44 -36.46 14.64
N ARG A 478 -3.16 -35.35 14.46
CA ARG A 478 -2.97 -34.44 13.32
C ARG A 478 -1.56 -33.85 13.28
N LEU A 479 -1.02 -33.51 14.45
CA LEU A 479 0.35 -33.01 14.56
C LEU A 479 1.39 -34.07 14.14
N ILE A 480 1.19 -35.32 14.54
CA ILE A 480 2.06 -36.45 14.14
C ILE A 480 1.97 -36.71 12.64
N GLU A 481 0.76 -36.76 12.06
CA GLU A 481 0.55 -36.89 10.61
C GLU A 481 1.33 -35.81 9.85
N HIS A 482 1.20 -34.56 10.29
CA HIS A 482 1.93 -33.43 9.72
C HIS A 482 3.45 -33.58 9.85
N LYS A 483 3.96 -34.07 10.99
CA LYS A 483 5.40 -34.30 11.20
C LYS A 483 5.96 -35.41 10.31
N ILE A 484 5.22 -36.50 10.13
CA ILE A 484 5.63 -37.59 9.23
C ILE A 484 5.79 -37.07 7.79
N VAL A 485 4.82 -36.27 7.33
CA VAL A 485 4.82 -35.71 5.98
C VAL A 485 5.91 -34.64 5.79
N LYS A 486 6.07 -33.72 6.74
CA LYS A 486 6.98 -32.57 6.60
C LYS A 486 8.45 -32.87 6.85
N SER A 487 8.77 -33.96 7.53
CA SER A 487 10.15 -34.30 7.91
C SER A 487 10.80 -35.32 6.97
N ASP A 488 10.32 -35.41 5.71
CA ASP A 488 10.85 -36.31 4.67
C ASP A 488 10.97 -37.79 5.10
N LEU A 489 10.09 -38.24 6.01
CA LEU A 489 10.09 -39.61 6.53
C LEU A 489 9.46 -40.61 5.55
N ILE A 490 8.66 -40.13 4.59
CA ILE A 490 8.00 -40.94 3.57
C ILE A 490 8.89 -41.03 2.35
N ARG A 491 9.23 -42.26 1.96
CA ARG A 491 10.07 -42.60 0.81
C ARG A 491 9.45 -43.74 0.02
N ALA A 492 9.95 -43.95 -1.20
CA ALA A 492 9.54 -45.07 -2.04
C ALA A 492 9.62 -46.43 -1.33
N GLN A 493 10.59 -46.61 -0.42
CA GLN A 493 10.81 -47.87 0.29
C GLN A 493 9.83 -48.13 1.45
N ASN A 494 9.16 -47.11 2.00
CA ASN A 494 8.32 -47.27 3.19
C ASN A 494 6.87 -46.76 3.02
N VAL A 495 6.54 -46.06 1.94
CA VAL A 495 5.22 -45.44 1.74
C VAL A 495 4.06 -46.44 1.81
N LEU A 496 4.24 -47.67 1.32
CA LEU A 496 3.20 -48.71 1.38
C LEU A 496 2.92 -49.16 2.82
N GLU A 497 3.98 -49.31 3.61
CA GLU A 497 3.87 -49.69 5.01
C GLU A 497 3.26 -48.56 5.85
N VAL A 498 3.73 -47.32 5.64
CA VAL A 498 3.17 -46.13 6.31
C VAL A 498 1.69 -45.95 5.96
N LYS A 499 1.27 -46.23 4.72
CA LYS A 499 -0.16 -46.24 4.33
C LYS A 499 -0.96 -47.24 5.16
N LYS A 500 -0.48 -48.49 5.30
CA LYS A 500 -1.14 -49.53 6.11
C LYS A 500 -1.26 -49.11 7.58
N TRP A 501 -0.23 -48.50 8.15
CA TRP A 501 -0.25 -47.97 9.51
C TRP A 501 -1.24 -46.80 9.66
N ALA A 502 -1.28 -45.89 8.68
CA ALA A 502 -2.20 -44.76 8.68
C ALA A 502 -3.66 -45.20 8.64
N GLU A 503 -3.97 -46.22 7.84
CA GLU A 503 -5.30 -46.84 7.80
C GLU A 503 -5.65 -47.51 9.13
N LYS A 504 -4.75 -48.36 9.65
CA LYS A 504 -4.93 -49.08 10.91
C LYS A 504 -5.24 -48.16 12.09
N TYR A 505 -4.58 -47.01 12.16
CA TYR A 505 -4.76 -46.05 13.26
C TYR A 505 -5.63 -44.85 12.87
N ASN A 506 -6.40 -44.95 11.79
CA ASN A 506 -7.36 -43.94 11.35
C ASN A 506 -6.73 -42.52 11.26
N ALA A 507 -5.53 -42.45 10.67
CA ALA A 507 -4.77 -41.24 10.41
C ALA A 507 -5.01 -40.80 8.94
N MET A 508 -6.20 -40.24 8.70
CA MET A 508 -6.74 -40.06 7.36
C MET A 508 -5.99 -39.03 6.50
N GLN A 509 -5.35 -38.03 7.09
CA GLN A 509 -4.56 -37.06 6.33
C GLN A 509 -3.26 -37.71 5.83
N LEU A 510 -2.61 -38.50 6.67
CA LEU A 510 -1.43 -39.29 6.29
C LEU A 510 -1.80 -40.36 5.26
N PHE A 511 -2.94 -41.05 5.45
CA PHE A 511 -3.43 -42.03 4.49
C PHE A 511 -3.66 -41.42 3.11
N SER A 512 -4.34 -40.26 3.05
CA SER A 512 -4.55 -39.51 1.79
C SER A 512 -3.22 -39.12 1.15
N TYR A 513 -2.29 -38.57 1.95
CA TYR A 513 -0.97 -38.19 1.44
C TYR A 513 -0.22 -39.39 0.85
N CYS A 514 -0.23 -40.55 1.50
CA CYS A 514 0.40 -41.76 0.96
C CYS A 514 -0.28 -42.25 -0.33
N LYS A 515 -1.61 -42.07 -0.48
CA LYS A 515 -2.34 -42.38 -1.72
C LYS A 515 -1.88 -41.46 -2.85
N ASP A 516 -1.81 -40.16 -2.60
CA ASP A 516 -1.38 -39.15 -3.58
C ASP A 516 0.08 -39.37 -3.98
N TYR A 517 0.97 -39.60 -3.00
CA TYR A 517 2.38 -39.93 -3.24
C TYR A 517 2.54 -41.17 -4.12
N LYS A 518 1.73 -42.23 -3.89
CA LYS A 518 1.74 -43.44 -4.74
C LYS A 518 1.28 -43.11 -6.16
N LYS A 519 0.18 -42.37 -6.31
CA LYS A 519 -0.39 -42.00 -7.62
C LYS A 519 0.61 -41.22 -8.46
N GLU A 520 1.24 -40.21 -7.87
CA GLU A 520 2.18 -39.32 -8.58
C GLU A 520 3.52 -39.98 -8.94
N ASN A 521 3.89 -41.09 -8.26
CA ASN A 521 5.18 -41.76 -8.44
C ASN A 521 5.05 -43.20 -8.95
N LEU A 522 3.88 -43.59 -9.48
CA LEU A 522 3.54 -44.99 -9.81
C LEU A 522 4.55 -45.63 -10.77
N ALA A 523 4.90 -44.96 -11.87
CA ALA A 523 5.87 -45.46 -12.86
C ALA A 523 7.27 -45.73 -12.27
N LEU A 524 7.70 -44.95 -11.28
CA LEU A 524 9.00 -45.11 -10.60
C LEU A 524 8.94 -46.18 -9.49
N LEU A 525 7.81 -46.30 -8.81
CA LEU A 525 7.58 -47.32 -7.77
C LEU A 525 7.52 -48.73 -8.36
N VAL A 526 6.88 -48.89 -9.53
CA VAL A 526 6.86 -50.15 -10.29
C VAL A 526 8.29 -50.61 -10.63
N ARG A 527 9.16 -49.71 -11.05
CA ARG A 527 10.59 -50.00 -11.33
C ARG A 527 11.42 -50.36 -10.09
N HIS A 528 11.01 -49.93 -8.89
CA HIS A 528 11.76 -50.12 -7.64
C HIS A 528 11.33 -51.40 -6.86
N ARG A 529 10.14 -51.97 -7.11
CA ARG A 529 9.63 -53.16 -6.39
C ARG A 529 8.76 -54.08 -7.29
N CYS A 530 9.36 -54.82 -8.23
CA CYS A 530 8.65 -55.84 -9.03
C CYS A 530 8.26 -57.13 -8.26
N ALA A 531 7.96 -57.07 -6.95
CA ALA A 531 7.50 -58.25 -6.20
C ALA A 531 6.36 -57.95 -5.22
N ASP A 532 6.31 -56.76 -4.61
CA ASP A 532 5.26 -56.41 -3.64
C ASP A 532 4.01 -55.76 -4.29
N LEU A 533 4.04 -55.48 -5.60
CA LEU A 533 3.00 -54.76 -6.33
C LEU A 533 1.93 -55.65 -6.97
N LEU A 534 2.05 -56.98 -6.84
CA LEU A 534 1.08 -57.95 -7.39
C LEU A 534 -0.14 -58.21 -6.49
N ASP A 535 -0.34 -57.41 -5.45
CA ASP A 535 -1.51 -57.50 -4.53
C ASP A 535 -2.48 -56.33 -4.75
N VAL A 536 -2.61 -55.87 -6.00
CA VAL A 536 -3.58 -54.83 -6.41
C VAL A 536 -4.53 -55.46 -7.42
N ASP A 537 -5.84 -55.50 -7.12
CA ASP A 537 -6.88 -55.97 -8.03
C ASP A 537 -6.81 -55.22 -9.37
N GLU A 538 -6.93 -55.94 -10.48
CA GLU A 538 -6.89 -55.39 -11.86
C GLU A 538 -7.89 -54.25 -12.06
N ASP A 539 -9.05 -54.34 -11.40
CA ASP A 539 -10.11 -53.33 -11.47
C ASP A 539 -9.66 -51.97 -10.89
N GLU A 540 -8.86 -51.98 -9.80
CA GLU A 540 -8.34 -50.75 -9.17
C GLU A 540 -7.20 -50.12 -9.98
N LEU A 541 -6.49 -50.94 -10.78
CA LEU A 541 -5.41 -50.49 -11.68
C LEU A 541 -5.98 -49.76 -12.91
N SER A 542 -7.10 -50.26 -13.45
CA SER A 542 -7.80 -49.67 -14.60
C SER A 542 -8.44 -48.31 -14.29
N GLU A 543 -8.95 -48.11 -13.07
CA GLU A 543 -9.62 -46.87 -12.65
C GLU A 543 -8.62 -45.75 -12.25
N LEU A 544 -7.35 -46.09 -11.97
CA LEU A 544 -6.30 -45.15 -11.56
C LEU A 544 -5.49 -44.56 -12.73
N LEU A 545 -5.50 -45.23 -13.88
CA LEU A 545 -4.83 -44.83 -15.11
C LEU A 545 -5.88 -44.32 -16.11
N ASP A 546 -6.36 -43.08 -15.93
CA ASP A 546 -7.10 -42.33 -16.96
C ASP A 546 -6.16 -42.00 -18.14
N VAL A 547 -5.75 -43.02 -18.90
CA VAL A 547 -4.94 -42.91 -20.11
C VAL A 547 -5.57 -43.83 -21.16
N ASP A 548 -5.80 -43.26 -22.35
CA ASP A 548 -6.39 -43.91 -23.52
C ASP A 548 -5.79 -45.31 -23.76
N GLU A 549 -6.64 -46.33 -23.92
CA GLU A 549 -6.29 -47.75 -24.12
C GLU A 549 -5.25 -47.97 -25.24
N ASN A 550 -5.07 -47.00 -26.15
CA ASN A 550 -4.13 -47.08 -27.25
C ASN A 550 -2.69 -46.64 -26.92
N GLU A 551 -2.44 -45.89 -25.84
CA GLU A 551 -1.08 -45.50 -25.42
C GLU A 551 -0.45 -46.48 -24.42
N LEU A 552 -1.26 -47.33 -23.76
CA LEU A 552 -0.76 -48.34 -22.82
C LEU A 552 -0.34 -49.65 -23.53
N SER A 553 -0.96 -49.99 -24.66
CA SER A 553 -0.55 -51.16 -25.47
C SER A 553 0.85 -50.95 -26.06
N GLU A 554 1.17 -49.75 -26.57
CA GLU A 554 2.50 -49.45 -27.11
C GLU A 554 3.62 -49.45 -26.05
N ALA A 555 3.29 -49.33 -24.75
CA ALA A 555 4.26 -49.35 -23.65
C ALA A 555 4.43 -50.74 -22.98
N LEU A 556 3.48 -51.65 -23.19
CA LEU A 556 3.51 -53.03 -22.68
C LEU A 556 3.98 -54.05 -23.76
N ASP A 557 3.88 -53.69 -25.04
CA ASP A 557 4.36 -54.53 -26.17
C ASP A 557 5.90 -54.61 -26.26
N ASP A 558 6.65 -53.78 -25.53
CA ASP A 558 8.12 -53.80 -25.47
C ASP A 558 8.68 -54.74 -24.37
N TYR A 559 7.85 -55.50 -23.66
CA TYR A 559 8.27 -56.42 -22.58
C TYR A 559 7.59 -57.80 -22.57
N GLU A 560 6.99 -58.24 -23.69
CA GLU A 560 6.38 -59.58 -23.79
C GLU A 560 7.29 -60.73 -24.27
N ASP A 561 8.56 -60.49 -24.60
CA ASP A 561 9.42 -61.55 -25.18
C ASP A 561 10.30 -62.33 -24.17
N GLU A 562 10.17 -62.13 -22.85
CA GLU A 562 11.07 -62.79 -21.87
C GLU A 562 10.40 -63.45 -20.63
N ILE A 563 9.10 -63.78 -20.67
CA ILE A 563 8.44 -64.64 -19.64
C ILE A 563 7.86 -65.93 -20.24
N ASP A 564 8.21 -66.31 -21.46
CA ASP A 564 7.80 -67.59 -22.06
C ASP A 564 8.58 -68.83 -21.54
N ASN A 565 9.35 -68.69 -20.46
CA ASN A 565 9.98 -69.82 -19.79
C ASN A 565 10.14 -69.55 -18.30
N LEU A 566 9.20 -70.04 -17.48
CA LEU A 566 9.43 -70.70 -16.17
C LEU A 566 8.16 -70.72 -15.29
N GLU A 567 7.00 -71.01 -15.85
CA GLU A 567 6.00 -71.79 -15.11
C GLU A 567 6.35 -73.28 -15.23
N SER A 568 7.08 -73.80 -14.25
CA SER A 568 6.95 -75.21 -13.90
C SER A 568 7.22 -75.42 -12.41
N SER A 569 6.17 -75.88 -11.74
CA SER A 569 6.07 -76.45 -10.38
C SER A 569 6.07 -75.49 -9.19
N GLU A 570 4.87 -75.00 -8.86
CA GLU A 570 4.36 -75.12 -7.49
C GLU A 570 4.30 -76.61 -7.11
N GLU A 571 4.65 -76.96 -5.87
CA GLU A 571 3.85 -77.84 -5.01
C GLU A 571 4.44 -77.93 -3.59
N ASP A 572 3.56 -77.63 -2.62
CA ASP A 572 3.47 -78.17 -1.26
C ASP A 572 4.62 -78.00 -0.25
N ILE A 573 4.29 -77.47 0.95
CA ILE A 573 4.14 -78.26 2.20
C ILE A 573 3.99 -77.33 3.42
N TRP A 574 2.91 -77.58 4.18
CA TRP A 574 2.61 -77.10 5.53
C TRP A 574 3.55 -77.70 6.61
N ASP A 575 3.63 -77.02 7.77
CA ASP A 575 3.99 -77.54 9.10
C ASP A 575 5.46 -77.93 9.42
N CYS A 576 6.07 -77.24 10.39
CA CYS A 576 6.35 -77.78 11.74
C CYS A 576 7.30 -76.88 12.56
N LYS A 577 6.95 -76.69 13.83
CA LYS A 577 7.89 -76.37 14.91
C LYS A 577 8.97 -77.46 15.02
N ILE A 578 10.20 -77.09 15.39
CA ILE A 578 10.92 -77.59 16.59
C ILE A 578 12.37 -77.08 16.59
N ASP A 579 12.81 -76.82 17.82
CA ASP A 579 14.11 -76.46 18.37
C ASP A 579 15.40 -77.01 17.74
N THR A 580 16.48 -76.33 18.17
CA THR A 580 17.85 -76.77 18.49
C THR A 580 18.92 -76.19 17.56
N GLU A 581 19.72 -75.24 18.03
CA GLU A 581 20.93 -75.39 18.85
C GLU A 581 22.17 -75.86 18.04
N PHE A 582 23.30 -75.23 18.35
CA PHE A 582 24.67 -75.64 18.06
C PHE A 582 25.29 -75.32 16.68
N GLU A 583 26.18 -74.32 16.74
CA GLU A 583 27.60 -74.48 16.40
C GLU A 583 27.96 -74.98 14.99
N LYS A 584 28.68 -74.17 14.21
CA LYS A 584 30.16 -74.06 14.26
C LYS A 584 30.73 -73.57 12.92
N TYR A 585 31.74 -72.72 13.08
CA TYR A 585 32.93 -72.55 12.25
C TYR A 585 32.82 -72.06 10.80
N SER A 586 33.69 -71.06 10.57
CA SER A 586 34.49 -70.81 9.37
C SER A 586 33.72 -70.21 8.19
N SER A 587 34.10 -69.08 7.62
CA SER A 587 35.44 -68.55 7.46
C SER A 587 35.40 -67.13 6.88
N TRP A 588 36.35 -66.30 7.33
CA TRP A 588 36.76 -64.96 6.87
C TRP A 588 35.93 -63.76 7.34
#